data_AF-A0A1U7SW54-F1
#
_entry.id   AF-A0A1U7SW54-F1
#
_cell.length_a   1.000
_cell.length_b   1.000
_cell.length_c   1.000
_cell.angle_alpha   90.00
_cell.angle_beta   90.00
_cell.angle_gamma   90.00
#
_symmetry.space_group_name_H-M   'P 1'
#
loop_
_entity.id
_entity.type
_entity.pdbx_description
1 polymer ?
#
loop_
_entity_poly.entity_id
_entity_poly.type
_entity_poly.pdbx_seq_one_letter_code
_entity_poly.pdbx_strand_id
1 'polypeptide(L)'
;MAEFGGKCPADPLPCEELCDGDESCPQGHKCCSTGCGHTCRGDIKGGQGGDCPKVLVGLCIVTCMMDENCQAGEKCCKSGCGRFCVPLVLPPRLTMNPNWTIRSDSELKTPAS
;
A
#
# COMPACT_ATOMS: atom_id res chain seq x y z
N MET A 1 15.77 -6.06 -22.23
CA MET A 1 15.60 -6.23 -20.77
C MET A 1 14.67 -5.11 -20.34
N ALA A 2 13.38 -5.42 -20.18
CA ALA A 2 12.39 -4.39 -19.85
C ALA A 2 12.43 -4.13 -18.35
N GLU A 3 13.09 -3.05 -17.96
CA GLU A 3 12.97 -2.48 -16.62
C GLU A 3 11.49 -2.13 -16.41
N PHE A 4 10.76 -2.96 -15.67
CA PHE A 4 9.42 -2.63 -15.18
C PHE A 4 9.57 -1.52 -14.13
N GLY A 5 9.83 -0.31 -14.59
CA GLY A 5 9.96 0.92 -13.80
C GLY A 5 8.62 1.43 -13.31
N GLY A 6 7.74 0.55 -12.82
CA GLY A 6 6.54 0.98 -12.12
C GLY A 6 6.91 1.66 -10.79
N LYS A 7 6.16 2.71 -10.45
CA LYS A 7 6.27 3.41 -9.16
C LYS A 7 5.23 2.84 -8.20
N CYS A 8 5.55 2.80 -6.92
CA CYS A 8 4.54 2.63 -5.89
C CYS A 8 3.43 3.68 -6.06
N PRO A 9 2.15 3.32 -5.87
CA PRO A 9 1.09 4.31 -5.69
C PRO A 9 1.41 5.22 -4.49
N ALA A 10 0.82 6.43 -4.49
CA ALA A 10 1.10 7.45 -3.48
C ALA A 10 0.79 7.00 -2.05
N ASP A 11 -0.27 6.19 -1.87
CA ASP A 11 -0.42 5.33 -0.70
C ASP A 11 -0.95 3.95 -1.14
N PRO A 12 -0.17 2.88 -1.01
CA PRO A 12 -0.58 1.54 -1.43
C PRO A 12 -1.73 0.94 -0.64
N LEU A 13 -1.89 1.35 0.63
CA LEU A 13 -2.91 0.90 1.56
C LEU A 13 -3.25 2.07 2.47
N PRO A 14 -4.00 3.08 1.96
CA PRO A 14 -4.25 4.29 2.71
C PRO A 14 -4.84 3.94 4.06
N CYS A 15 -4.26 4.54 5.09
CA CYS A 15 -4.77 4.37 6.44
C CYS A 15 -6.23 4.80 6.48
N GLU A 16 -7.04 3.94 7.08
CA GLU A 16 -8.46 4.20 7.21
C GLU A 16 -8.67 5.18 8.36
N GLU A 17 -9.09 6.40 8.01
CA GLU A 17 -9.41 7.49 8.94
C GLU A 17 -10.93 7.64 9.01
N LEU A 18 -11.60 6.86 9.87
CA LEU A 18 -13.06 6.94 10.02
C LEU A 18 -13.52 7.96 11.07
N CYS A 19 -12.59 8.46 11.89
CA CYS A 19 -12.88 9.41 12.95
C CYS A 19 -11.62 10.22 13.30
N ASP A 20 -11.80 11.48 13.70
CA ASP A 20 -10.72 12.35 14.18
C ASP A 20 -10.71 12.49 15.71
N GLY A 21 -11.76 12.01 16.37
CA GLY A 21 -11.94 12.09 17.81
C GLY A 21 -13.20 11.35 18.26
N ASP A 22 -13.35 11.18 19.57
CA ASP A 22 -14.49 10.45 20.14
C ASP A 22 -15.84 11.09 19.76
N GLU A 23 -15.89 12.41 19.52
CA GLU A 23 -17.11 13.09 19.09
C GLU A 23 -17.52 12.80 17.63
N SER A 24 -16.60 12.29 16.82
CA SER A 24 -16.90 11.85 15.45
C SER A 24 -17.62 10.50 15.44
N CYS A 25 -17.62 9.79 16.58
CA CYS A 25 -18.20 8.46 16.70
C CYS A 25 -19.62 8.50 17.28
N PRO A 26 -20.45 7.46 17.03
CA PRO A 26 -21.75 7.31 17.64
C PRO A 26 -21.68 7.29 19.18
N GLN A 27 -22.79 7.62 19.84
CA GLN A 27 -22.89 7.59 21.31
C GLN A 27 -22.32 6.27 21.88
N GLY A 28 -21.43 6.39 22.86
CA GLY A 28 -20.82 5.24 23.55
C GLY A 28 -19.64 4.60 22.81
N HIS A 29 -19.25 5.10 21.64
CA HIS A 29 -18.06 4.66 20.92
C HIS A 29 -16.87 5.59 21.19
N LYS A 30 -15.65 5.09 20.96
CA LYS A 30 -14.44 5.91 20.94
C LYS A 30 -13.72 5.80 19.61
N CYS A 31 -13.02 6.86 19.26
CA CYS A 31 -12.10 6.86 18.14
C CYS A 31 -10.77 6.25 18.58
N CYS A 32 -10.51 5.03 18.14
CA CYS A 32 -9.34 4.27 18.52
C CYS A 32 -8.35 4.17 17.36
N SER A 33 -7.06 4.38 17.67
CA SER A 33 -6.00 4.19 16.69
C SER A 33 -5.84 2.71 16.33
N THR A 34 -5.74 2.43 15.04
CA THR A 34 -5.43 1.11 14.47
C THR A 34 -3.93 0.94 14.20
N GLY A 35 -3.11 1.91 14.63
CA GLY A 35 -1.66 1.95 14.41
C GLY A 35 -1.27 2.82 13.22
N CYS A 36 -2.08 2.86 12.16
CA CYS A 36 -1.84 3.73 11.01
C CYS A 36 -3.00 4.71 10.74
N GLY A 37 -4.22 4.37 11.16
CA GLY A 37 -5.35 5.29 11.18
C GLY A 37 -6.29 5.13 12.37
N HIS A 38 -7.58 5.39 12.20
CA HIS A 38 -8.55 5.49 13.29
C HIS A 38 -9.92 4.89 12.95
N THR A 39 -10.52 4.22 13.93
CA THR A 39 -11.84 3.60 13.78
C THR A 39 -12.69 3.75 15.04
N CYS A 40 -14.01 3.84 14.88
CA CYS A 40 -14.95 3.90 16.00
C CYS A 40 -15.16 2.51 16.61
N ARG A 41 -14.89 2.36 17.92
CA ARG A 41 -15.06 1.12 18.69
C ARG A 41 -16.15 1.28 19.75
N GLY A 42 -17.17 0.41 19.69
CA GLY A 42 -18.27 0.36 20.66
C GLY A 42 -18.07 -0.65 21.79
N ASP A 43 -17.23 -1.67 21.60
CA ASP A 43 -16.97 -2.74 22.57
C ASP A 43 -15.98 -2.34 23.68
N ILE A 44 -16.06 -1.10 24.15
CA ILE A 44 -15.15 -0.54 25.15
C ILE A 44 -15.82 -0.59 26.52
N LYS A 45 -15.17 -1.25 27.48
CA LYS A 45 -15.59 -1.21 28.88
C LYS A 45 -15.52 0.24 29.39
N GLY A 46 -16.67 0.83 29.72
CA GLY A 46 -16.79 2.24 30.10
C GLY A 46 -17.19 3.17 28.96
N GLY A 47 -17.44 2.64 27.75
CA GLY A 47 -17.86 3.41 26.58
C GLY A 47 -16.86 4.51 26.25
N GLN A 48 -17.36 5.74 26.07
CA GLN A 48 -16.55 6.92 25.76
C GLN A 48 -15.55 7.29 26.87
N GLY A 49 -15.85 6.91 28.12
CA GLY A 49 -14.96 7.09 29.27
C GLY A 49 -13.98 5.94 29.52
N GLY A 50 -14.03 4.87 28.72
CA GLY A 50 -13.12 3.74 28.82
C GLY A 50 -11.84 3.93 28.00
N ASP A 51 -10.88 3.02 28.16
CA ASP A 51 -9.68 2.97 27.34
C ASP A 51 -9.88 2.11 26.10
N CYS A 52 -9.37 2.57 24.95
CA CYS A 52 -9.31 1.75 23.75
C CYS A 52 -8.61 0.41 24.06
N PRO A 53 -9.19 -0.74 23.67
CA PRO A 53 -8.54 -2.01 23.85
C PRO A 53 -7.19 -1.95 23.14
N LYS A 54 -6.14 -2.47 23.79
CA LYS A 54 -4.80 -2.57 23.21
C LYS A 54 -4.77 -3.66 22.13
N VAL A 55 -5.53 -3.46 21.06
CA VAL A 55 -5.46 -4.24 19.83
C VAL A 55 -4.26 -3.69 19.07
N LEU A 56 -3.08 -4.19 19.42
CA LEU A 56 -1.83 -4.05 18.66
C LEU A 56 -1.51 -2.62 18.17
N VAL A 57 -1.85 -1.61 18.97
CA VAL A 57 -1.43 -0.22 18.75
C VAL A 57 0.10 -0.20 18.76
N GLY A 58 0.71 0.00 17.59
CA GLY A 58 2.16 0.10 17.43
C GLY A 58 2.87 -1.09 16.76
N LEU A 59 2.17 -2.11 16.26
CA LEU A 59 2.81 -3.11 15.41
C LEU A 59 2.74 -2.70 13.93
N CYS A 60 3.90 -2.35 13.37
CA CYS A 60 4.04 -2.15 11.94
C CYS A 60 3.95 -3.50 11.23
N ILE A 61 2.97 -3.65 10.35
CA ILE A 61 2.84 -4.84 9.52
C ILE A 61 3.84 -4.71 8.37
N VAL A 62 4.86 -5.57 8.37
CA VAL A 62 5.92 -5.60 7.35
C VAL A 62 5.91 -6.97 6.72
N THR A 63 5.34 -7.08 5.52
CA THR A 63 5.28 -8.36 4.77
C THR A 63 6.41 -8.51 3.76
N CYS A 64 7.08 -7.41 3.42
CA CYS A 64 8.20 -7.37 2.49
C CYS A 64 9.23 -6.32 2.95
N MET A 65 10.48 -6.49 2.53
CA MET A 65 11.55 -5.52 2.75
C MET A 65 12.09 -4.96 1.44
N MET A 66 12.15 -5.81 0.42
CA MET A 66 12.61 -5.50 -0.93
C MET A 66 11.61 -6.05 -1.96
N ASP A 67 11.69 -5.58 -3.21
CA ASP A 67 10.74 -5.97 -4.27
C ASP A 67 10.80 -7.48 -4.57
N GLU A 68 11.96 -8.10 -4.36
CA GLU A 68 12.20 -9.54 -4.55
C GLU A 68 11.47 -10.41 -3.52
N ASN A 69 10.98 -9.83 -2.43
CA ASN A 69 10.08 -10.53 -1.50
C ASN A 69 8.66 -10.70 -2.06
N CYS A 70 8.32 -9.98 -3.14
CA CYS A 70 6.98 -9.96 -3.73
C CYS A 70 6.89 -10.82 -4.99
N GLN A 71 5.66 -11.09 -5.45
CA GLN A 71 5.48 -11.84 -6.68
C GLN A 71 5.87 -11.02 -7.92
N ALA A 72 6.08 -11.70 -9.05
CA ALA A 72 6.41 -11.03 -10.31
C ALA A 72 5.31 -10.00 -10.67
N GLY A 73 5.72 -8.75 -10.93
CA GLY A 73 4.80 -7.65 -11.24
C GLY A 73 4.35 -6.81 -10.02
N GLU A 74 4.81 -7.17 -8.82
CA GLU A 74 4.57 -6.42 -7.58
C GLU A 74 5.84 -5.72 -7.10
N LYS A 75 5.68 -4.70 -6.25
CA LYS A 75 6.77 -4.02 -5.55
C LYS A 75 6.47 -3.90 -4.07
N CYS A 76 7.53 -3.86 -3.27
CA CYS A 76 7.43 -3.67 -1.83
C CYS A 76 7.32 -2.19 -1.51
N CYS A 77 6.10 -1.75 -1.22
CA CYS A 77 5.81 -0.34 -1.01
C CYS A 77 5.50 -0.06 0.46
N LYS A 78 5.93 1.11 0.94
CA LYS A 78 5.65 1.60 2.30
C LYS A 78 4.24 2.19 2.34
N SER A 79 3.47 1.84 3.37
CA SER A 79 2.24 2.54 3.75
C SER A 79 2.20 2.72 5.26
N GLY A 80 2.03 3.95 5.73
CA GLY A 80 2.19 4.30 7.14
C GLY A 80 3.56 3.85 7.69
N CYS A 81 3.56 3.02 8.73
CA CYS A 81 4.78 2.39 9.26
C CYS A 81 5.03 0.97 8.72
N GLY A 82 4.09 0.43 7.94
CA GLY A 82 4.15 -0.92 7.35
C GLY A 82 4.73 -0.96 5.94
N ARG A 83 4.87 -2.19 5.42
CA ARG A 83 5.33 -2.48 4.05
C ARG A 83 4.55 -3.63 3.47
N PHE A 84 4.12 -3.47 2.22
CA PHE A 84 3.21 -4.39 1.55
C PHE A 84 3.60 -4.57 0.10
N CYS A 85 3.50 -5.80 -0.39
CA CYS A 85 3.57 -6.10 -1.81
C CYS A 85 2.32 -5.56 -2.49
N VAL A 86 2.50 -4.69 -3.48
CA VAL A 86 1.40 -4.12 -4.25
C VAL A 86 1.66 -4.22 -5.75
N PRO A 87 0.62 -4.46 -6.55
CA PRO A 87 0.72 -4.41 -7.99
C PRO A 87 1.07 -2.99 -8.44
N LEU A 88 1.89 -2.90 -9.49
CA LEU A 88 2.29 -1.63 -10.05
C LEU A 88 1.13 -0.90 -10.72
N VAL A 89 1.02 0.40 -10.50
CA VAL A 89 0.22 1.26 -11.38
C VAL A 89 1.01 1.45 -12.66
N LEU A 90 0.63 0.74 -13.72
CA LEU A 90 1.24 0.93 -15.03
C LEU A 90 0.92 2.34 -15.52
N PRO A 91 1.92 3.11 -15.99
CA PRO A 91 1.61 4.32 -16.72
C PRO A 91 0.78 3.94 -17.95
N PRO A 92 -0.17 4.79 -18.39
CA PRO A 92 -1.13 4.48 -19.46
C PRO A 92 -0.51 4.13 -20.83
N ARG A 93 0.82 4.13 -20.96
CA ARG A 93 1.59 3.74 -22.15
C ARG A 93 1.90 2.24 -22.21
N LEU A 94 1.63 1.45 -21.16
CA LEU A 94 1.94 0.01 -21.09
C LEU A 94 0.71 -0.89 -20.97
N THR A 95 -0.51 -0.37 -21.21
CA THR A 95 -1.63 -1.26 -21.55
C THR A 95 -1.28 -1.92 -22.88
N MET A 96 -0.69 -3.12 -22.78
CA MET A 96 -0.40 -3.98 -23.91
C MET A 96 -1.70 -4.15 -24.70
N ASN A 97 -1.73 -3.55 -25.89
CA ASN A 97 -2.62 -4.00 -26.95
C ASN A 97 -2.42 -5.53 -27.11
N PRO A 98 -3.49 -6.33 -27.22
CA PRO A 98 -3.41 -7.80 -27.29
C PRO A 98 -2.83 -8.35 -28.61
N ASN A 99 -2.04 -7.56 -29.34
CA ASN A 99 -1.44 -7.94 -30.61
C ASN A 99 0.05 -7.60 -30.61
N TRP A 100 0.85 -8.38 -29.88
CA TRP A 100 2.32 -8.29 -29.94
C TRP A 100 2.88 -9.41 -30.80
N THR A 101 3.24 -9.06 -32.04
CA THR A 101 4.17 -9.85 -32.88
C THR A 101 5.36 -8.97 -33.24
N ILE A 102 6.23 -8.66 -32.27
CA ILE A 102 7.49 -7.97 -32.59
C ILE A 102 8.61 -9.01 -32.74
N ARG A 103 8.80 -9.38 -34.00
CA ARG A 103 10.03 -9.88 -34.60
C ARG A 103 11.19 -8.99 -34.15
N SER A 104 12.10 -9.56 -33.37
CA SER A 104 13.35 -8.88 -32.96
C SER A 104 14.31 -8.93 -34.14
N ASP A 105 14.63 -7.78 -34.71
CA ASP A 105 15.91 -7.58 -35.38
C ASP A 105 16.22 -6.09 -35.46
N SER A 106 17.20 -5.64 -34.70
CA SER A 106 18.10 -4.54 -35.06
C SER A 106 19.24 -4.53 -34.06
N GLU A 107 20.19 -5.42 -34.33
CA GLU A 107 21.54 -5.38 -33.82
C GLU A 107 22.14 -4.00 -34.11
N LEU A 108 22.44 -3.24 -33.06
CA LEU A 108 23.18 -1.99 -33.17
C LEU A 108 24.67 -2.34 -33.26
N LYS A 109 25.31 -2.03 -34.39
CA LYS A 109 26.77 -1.99 -34.43
C LYS A 109 27.29 -0.86 -35.31
N THR A 110 27.58 0.27 -34.68
CA THR A 110 28.69 1.16 -35.08
C THR A 110 30.01 0.44 -34.77
N PRO A 111 31.09 0.69 -35.52
CA PRO A 111 32.04 1.70 -35.05
C PRO A 111 32.74 2.52 -36.15
N ALA A 112 33.48 3.51 -35.66
CA ALA A 112 34.25 4.56 -36.32
C ALA A 112 35.29 4.10 -37.38
N SER A 113 35.51 4.93 -38.41
CA SER A 113 36.64 5.86 -38.57
C SER A 113 36.47 6.66 -39.87
#